data_AF-A0A920PEA1-F1
#
_entry.id   AF-A0A920PEA1-F1
#
_cell.length_a   1.000
_cell.length_b   1.000
_cell.length_c   1.000
_cell.angle_alpha   90.00
_cell.angle_beta   90.00
_cell.angle_gamma   90.00
#
_symmetry.space_group_name_H-M   'P 1'
#
loop_
_entity.id
_entity.type
_entity.pdbx_description
1 polymer ?
#
loop_
_entity_poly.entity_id
_entity_poly.type
_entity_poly.pdbx_seq_one_letter_code
_entity_poly.pdbx_strand_id
1 'polypeptide(L)'
;MTLIKESDENYYPYPKSIQIHGNRFGASGFNPDTDKELAGILYELSEGDMPDIFWDGVLPISQMILGQPEDEKIRLNNNGEASFLAIRPLRYLLSFPNPIDRDQSQYSRKIESLQPVLINNSE
;
A
#
# COMPACT_ATOMS: atom_id res chain seq x y z
N MET A 1 11.52 -17.71 14.55
CA MET A 1 10.62 -17.39 13.43
C MET A 1 9.38 -18.26 13.57
N THR A 2 8.35 -17.76 14.24
CA THR A 2 7.12 -18.53 14.47
C THR A 2 6.23 -18.33 13.25
N LEU A 3 6.08 -19.38 12.45
CA LEU A 3 5.10 -19.47 11.36
C LEU A 3 3.71 -19.23 11.98
N ILE A 4 3.10 -18.08 11.71
CA ILE A 4 1.67 -17.93 11.96
C ILE A 4 0.98 -18.92 11.02
N LYS A 5 0.16 -19.77 11.60
CA LYS A 5 -0.58 -20.83 10.93
C LYS A 5 -1.61 -20.21 9.98
N GLU A 6 -1.21 -19.95 8.74
CA GLU A 6 -2.11 -19.89 7.58
C GLU A 6 -2.67 -21.30 7.36
N SER A 7 -3.78 -21.65 8.02
CA SER A 7 -4.47 -22.93 7.76
C SER A 7 -5.79 -22.76 7.02
N ASP A 8 -6.08 -21.57 6.51
CA ASP A 8 -7.22 -21.32 5.63
C ASP A 8 -6.73 -21.27 4.19
N GLU A 9 -7.14 -22.25 3.39
CA GLU A 9 -6.83 -22.33 1.96
C GLU A 9 -7.35 -21.10 1.18
N ASN A 10 -8.31 -20.36 1.74
CA ASN A 10 -8.86 -19.14 1.14
C ASN A 10 -8.15 -17.85 1.58
N TYR A 11 -7.15 -17.93 2.47
CA TYR A 11 -6.40 -16.75 2.87
C TYR A 11 -5.49 -16.29 1.72
N TYR A 12 -5.64 -15.02 1.33
CA TYR A 12 -4.80 -14.38 0.33
C TYR A 12 -3.94 -13.30 1.01
N PRO A 13 -2.61 -13.50 1.13
CA PRO A 13 -1.75 -12.63 1.94
C PRO A 13 -1.40 -11.29 1.27
N TYR A 14 -1.65 -11.13 -0.03
CA TYR A 14 -1.25 -9.94 -0.78
C TYR A 14 -2.45 -8.98 -0.91
N PRO A 15 -2.35 -7.73 -0.45
CA PRO A 15 -3.44 -6.78 -0.62
C PRO A 15 -3.65 -6.47 -2.11
N LYS A 16 -4.91 -6.43 -2.54
CA LYS A 16 -5.32 -6.10 -3.91
C LYS A 16 -6.57 -5.23 -3.92
N SER A 17 -6.74 -4.47 -4.99
CA SER A 17 -7.90 -3.59 -5.22
C SER A 17 -8.13 -2.57 -4.10
N ILE A 18 -7.04 -2.12 -3.47
CA ILE A 18 -7.07 -1.10 -2.41
C ILE A 18 -7.35 0.27 -3.03
N GLN A 19 -8.30 0.99 -2.46
CA GLN A 19 -8.69 2.33 -2.93
C GLN A 19 -8.66 3.31 -1.77
N ILE A 20 -7.80 4.33 -1.86
CA ILE A 20 -7.68 5.40 -0.87
C ILE A 20 -8.18 6.67 -1.54
N HIS A 21 -9.34 7.16 -1.11
CA HIS A 21 -9.92 8.33 -1.76
C HIS A 21 -10.79 9.20 -0.85
N GLY A 22 -10.90 10.49 -1.19
CA GLY A 22 -11.79 11.43 -0.50
C GLY A 22 -11.36 11.76 0.93
N ASN A 23 -10.10 11.46 1.29
CA ASN A 23 -9.57 11.72 2.63
C ASN A 23 -9.09 13.16 2.78
N ARG A 24 -9.01 13.61 4.03
CA ARG A 24 -8.26 14.82 4.44
C ARG A 24 -7.29 14.41 5.54
N PHE A 25 -6.02 14.70 5.33
CA PHE A 25 -4.97 14.42 6.30
C PHE A 25 -4.65 15.69 7.08
N GLY A 26 -4.38 15.52 8.38
CA GLY A 26 -3.94 16.60 9.27
C GLY A 26 -2.44 16.52 9.51
N ALA A 27 -1.90 17.45 10.30
CA ALA A 27 -0.51 17.40 10.69
C ALA A 27 -0.19 16.09 11.42
N SER A 28 0.81 15.35 10.92
CA SER A 28 1.40 14.20 11.60
C SER A 28 2.41 14.68 12.65
N GLY A 29 2.67 13.83 13.65
CA GLY A 29 3.71 14.10 14.64
C GLY A 29 5.11 13.82 14.06
N PHE A 30 6.13 14.45 14.63
CA PHE A 30 7.53 14.34 14.16
C PHE A 30 8.35 13.23 14.84
N ASN A 31 7.72 12.41 15.69
CA ASN A 31 8.41 11.40 16.49
C ASN A 31 7.75 10.02 16.28
N PRO A 32 7.96 9.39 15.12
CA PRO A 32 7.52 8.02 14.92
C PRO A 32 8.29 7.08 15.86
N ASP A 33 7.65 6.00 16.31
CA ASP A 33 8.29 4.95 17.10
C ASP A 33 9.22 4.12 16.21
N THR A 34 10.41 4.66 15.90
CA THR A 34 11.39 4.06 14.98
C THR A 34 12.06 2.80 15.54
N ASP A 35 11.77 2.43 16.79
CA ASP A 35 12.21 1.16 17.39
C ASP A 35 11.45 -0.04 16.80
N LYS A 36 10.35 0.19 16.07
CA LYS A 36 9.63 -0.85 15.31
C LYS A 36 10.25 -1.02 13.93
N GLU A 37 10.47 -2.27 13.52
CA GLU A 37 11.15 -2.63 12.27
C GLU A 37 10.58 -1.89 11.05
N LEU A 38 9.26 -1.94 10.83
CA LEU A 38 8.64 -1.26 9.69
C LEU A 38 8.71 0.27 9.79
N ALA A 39 8.56 0.83 11.00
CA ALA A 39 8.62 2.27 11.21
C ALA A 39 10.04 2.81 11.01
N GLY A 40 11.07 2.07 11.43
CA GLY A 40 12.47 2.38 11.17
C GLY A 40 12.80 2.35 9.69
N ILE A 41 12.38 1.30 8.97
CA ILE A 41 12.54 1.21 7.50
C ILE A 41 11.87 2.40 6.81
N LEU A 42 10.62 2.71 7.18
CA LEU A 42 9.90 3.82 6.59
C LEU A 42 10.57 5.17 6.90
N TYR A 43 11.03 5.37 8.13
CA TYR A 43 11.74 6.60 8.51
C TYR A 43 13.03 6.78 7.71
N GLU A 44 13.81 5.71 7.54
CA GLU A 44 15.04 5.73 6.73
C GLU A 44 14.74 6.01 5.26
N LEU A 45 13.80 5.27 4.67
CA LEU A 45 13.40 5.43 3.27
C LEU A 45 12.76 6.79 2.99
N SER A 46 12.10 7.38 3.98
CA SER A 46 11.46 8.68 3.86
C SER A 46 12.41 9.85 4.18
N GLU A 47 13.65 9.57 4.60
CA GLU A 47 14.61 10.58 5.08
C GLU A 47 14.05 11.43 6.24
N GLY A 48 13.18 10.83 7.06
CA GLY A 48 12.47 11.48 8.16
C GLY A 48 11.21 12.26 7.77
N ASP A 49 10.95 12.45 6.47
CA ASP A 49 9.72 13.08 5.95
C ASP A 49 8.61 12.04 5.75
N MET A 50 7.96 11.68 6.86
CA MET A 50 6.95 10.63 6.90
C MET A 50 5.72 10.96 6.02
N PRO A 51 5.36 10.09 5.07
CA PRO A 51 4.24 10.34 4.17
C PRO A 51 2.89 10.13 4.87
N ASP A 52 1.84 10.80 4.38
CA ASP A 52 0.46 10.61 4.81
C ASP A 52 -0.07 9.23 4.40
N ILE A 53 0.36 8.75 3.23
CA ILE A 53 0.01 7.44 2.68
C ILE A 53 1.31 6.69 2.33
N PHE A 54 1.46 5.49 2.90
CA PHE A 54 2.58 4.60 2.63
C PHE A 54 2.11 3.28 2.02
N TRP A 55 2.86 2.78 1.03
CA TRP A 55 2.61 1.50 0.37
C TRP A 55 3.90 0.68 0.27
N ASP A 56 3.93 -0.52 0.86
CA ASP A 56 5.13 -1.37 0.86
C ASP A 56 5.41 -2.06 -0.51
N GLY A 57 4.43 -2.02 -1.42
CA GLY A 57 4.54 -2.60 -2.75
C GLY A 57 4.56 -4.13 -2.78
N VAL A 58 4.32 -4.82 -1.66
CA VAL A 58 4.48 -6.29 -1.58
C VAL A 58 3.36 -6.99 -2.36
N LEU A 59 3.75 -7.75 -3.38
CA LEU A 59 2.90 -8.44 -4.34
C LEU A 59 3.40 -9.88 -4.54
N PRO A 60 2.62 -10.79 -5.15
CA PRO A 60 3.16 -12.04 -5.65
C PRO A 60 4.37 -11.80 -6.56
N ILE A 61 5.42 -12.62 -6.45
CA ILE A 61 6.68 -12.46 -7.22
C ILE A 61 6.41 -12.32 -8.73
N SER A 62 5.45 -13.09 -9.25
CA SER A 62 5.04 -12.99 -10.66
C SER A 62 4.53 -11.59 -11.02
N GLN A 63 3.74 -10.95 -10.16
CA GLN A 63 3.23 -9.59 -10.37
C GLN A 63 4.30 -8.52 -10.15
N MET A 64 5.27 -8.74 -9.26
CA MET A 64 6.42 -7.85 -9.12
C MET A 64 7.27 -7.80 -10.40
N ILE A 65 7.38 -8.92 -11.12
CA ILE A 65 8.20 -9.06 -12.34
C ILE A 65 7.42 -8.71 -13.61
N LEU A 66 6.19 -9.24 -13.75
CA LEU A 66 5.37 -9.14 -14.96
C LEU A 66 4.36 -7.98 -14.90
N GLY A 67 4.20 -7.35 -13.74
CA GLY A 67 3.20 -6.35 -13.47
C GLY A 67 1.93 -6.93 -12.82
N GLN A 68 1.26 -6.09 -12.03
CA GLN A 68 -0.03 -6.38 -11.43
C GLN A 68 -1.18 -6.07 -12.41
N PRO A 69 -2.27 -6.86 -12.43
CA PRO A 69 -3.51 -6.51 -13.15
C PRO A 69 -4.06 -5.12 -12.75
N GLU A 70 -4.65 -4.37 -13.69
CA GLU A 70 -5.10 -2.99 -13.44
C GLU A 70 -6.21 -2.88 -12.39
N ASP A 71 -7.08 -3.87 -12.29
CA ASP A 71 -8.15 -3.99 -11.29
C ASP A 71 -7.64 -4.34 -9.89
N GLU A 72 -6.42 -4.90 -9.79
CA GLU A 72 -5.77 -5.23 -8.52
C GLU A 72 -4.89 -4.10 -7.99
N LYS A 73 -4.46 -3.16 -8.84
CA LYS A 73 -3.58 -2.05 -8.46
C LYS A 73 -4.24 -1.12 -7.45
N ILE A 74 -3.42 -0.61 -6.52
CA ILE A 74 -3.81 0.46 -5.61
C ILE A 74 -4.25 1.70 -6.40
N ARG A 75 -5.29 2.37 -5.90
CA ARG A 75 -5.91 3.56 -6.49
C ARG A 75 -5.92 4.70 -5.48
N LEU A 76 -5.33 5.82 -5.85
CA LEU A 76 -5.39 7.07 -5.10
C LEU A 76 -6.27 8.06 -5.86
N ASN A 77 -7.20 8.74 -5.18
CA ASN A 77 -8.02 9.75 -5.82
C ASN A 77 -8.56 10.76 -4.82
N ASN A 78 -8.60 12.05 -5.14
CA ASN A 78 -9.23 13.09 -4.31
C ASN A 78 -8.79 13.09 -2.82
N ASN A 79 -7.51 12.88 -2.52
CA ASN A 79 -6.97 12.89 -1.15
C ASN A 79 -6.40 14.27 -0.74
N GLY A 80 -6.71 15.33 -1.49
CA GLY A 80 -6.14 16.65 -1.28
C GLY A 80 -4.62 16.65 -1.52
N GLU A 81 -3.89 17.31 -0.63
CA GLU A 81 -2.42 17.44 -0.68
C GLU A 81 -1.69 16.30 0.06
N ALA A 82 -2.34 15.14 0.25
CA ALA A 82 -1.74 14.00 0.92
C ALA A 82 -0.40 13.63 0.27
N SER A 83 0.66 13.55 1.06
CA SER A 83 1.95 13.02 0.64
C SER A 83 1.92 11.49 0.51
N PHE A 84 2.76 10.95 -0.36
CA PHE A 84 2.77 9.53 -0.67
C PHE A 84 4.18 8.98 -0.81
N LEU A 85 4.37 7.73 -0.38
CA LEU A 85 5.57 6.95 -0.64
C LEU A 85 5.18 5.49 -0.90
N ALA A 86 5.62 4.96 -2.04
CA ALA A 86 5.62 3.53 -2.30
C ALA A 86 7.04 2.98 -2.28
N ILE A 87 7.24 1.80 -1.70
CA ILE A 87 8.46 1.01 -1.90
C ILE A 87 8.36 0.28 -3.25
N ARG A 88 9.49 0.17 -3.94
CA ARG A 88 9.70 -0.69 -5.10
C ARG A 88 10.40 -1.97 -4.61
N PRO A 89 9.67 -3.05 -4.28
CA PRO A 89 10.21 -4.14 -3.46
C PRO A 89 11.44 -4.81 -4.04
N LEU A 90 11.46 -5.05 -5.36
CA LEU A 90 12.62 -5.66 -6.02
C LEU A 90 13.85 -4.76 -5.98
N ARG A 91 13.68 -3.43 -6.06
CA ARG A 91 14.80 -2.50 -5.95
C ARG A 91 15.30 -2.42 -4.51
N TYR A 92 14.39 -2.36 -3.55
CA TYR A 92 14.74 -2.36 -2.13
C TYR A 92 15.50 -3.64 -1.74
N LEU A 93 14.94 -4.82 -2.05
CA LEU A 93 15.53 -6.12 -1.71
C LEU A 93 16.90 -6.35 -2.37
N LEU A 94 17.08 -5.88 -3.61
CA LEU A 94 18.34 -6.01 -4.36
C LEU A 94 19.31 -4.83 -4.15
N SER A 95 18.98 -3.90 -3.23
CA SER A 95 19.79 -2.70 -2.95
C SER A 95 20.09 -1.85 -4.19
N PHE A 96 19.13 -1.75 -5.11
CA PHE A 96 19.23 -0.90 -6.30
C PHE A 96 18.83 0.55 -6.00
N PRO A 97 19.39 1.52 -6.74
CA PRO A 97 19.06 2.93 -6.55
C PRO A 97 17.59 3.24 -6.84
N ASN A 98 17.10 4.29 -6.19
CA ASN A 98 15.71 4.75 -6.21
C ASN A 98 14.72 3.64 -5.82
N PRO A 99 14.84 3.09 -4.58
CA PRO A 99 14.00 2.01 -4.09
C PRO A 99 12.59 2.47 -3.69
N ILE A 100 12.32 3.77 -3.74
CA ILE A 100 11.02 4.36 -3.45
C ILE A 100 10.44 5.12 -4.64
N ASP A 101 9.16 5.39 -4.55
CA ASP A 101 8.43 6.25 -5.46
C ASP A 101 7.53 7.21 -4.69
N ARG A 102 7.70 8.52 -4.90
CA ARG A 102 6.86 9.56 -4.31
C ARG A 102 5.92 10.19 -5.35
N ASP A 103 6.02 9.80 -6.62
CA ASP A 103 5.11 10.28 -7.65
C ASP A 103 3.78 9.53 -7.60
N GLN A 104 2.73 10.26 -7.21
CA GLN A 104 1.36 9.76 -7.12
C GLN A 104 0.69 9.57 -8.47
N SER A 105 1.22 10.17 -9.54
CA SER A 105 0.58 10.21 -10.85
C SER A 105 0.23 8.81 -11.37
N GLN A 106 1.13 7.85 -11.17
CA GLN A 106 0.95 6.46 -11.58
C GLN A 106 -0.10 5.69 -10.76
N TYR A 107 -0.48 6.19 -9.58
CA TYR A 107 -1.49 5.61 -8.70
C TYR A 107 -2.84 6.32 -8.82
N SER A 108 -2.88 7.46 -9.51
CA SER A 108 -4.11 8.20 -9.80
C SER A 108 -4.98 7.41 -10.78
N ARG A 109 -6.01 6.75 -10.25
CA ARG A 109 -6.93 5.90 -11.02
C ARG A 109 -8.38 6.23 -10.68
N LYS A 110 -9.29 5.87 -11.58
CA LYS A 110 -10.73 5.97 -11.35
C LYS A 110 -11.13 5.05 -10.18
N ILE A 111 -11.93 5.58 -9.26
CA ILE A 111 -12.50 4.79 -8.17
C ILE A 111 -13.61 3.87 -8.69
N GLU A 112 -13.58 2.62 -8.27
CA GLU A 112 -14.56 1.58 -8.59
C GLU A 112 -15.45 1.34 -7.38
N SER A 113 -16.76 1.46 -7.58
CA SER A 113 -17.72 1.15 -6.52
C SER A 113 -17.76 -0.36 -6.27
N LEU A 114 -17.86 -0.73 -5.00
CA LEU A 114 -18.12 -2.12 -4.62
C LEU A 114 -19.45 -2.59 -5.23
N GLN A 115 -19.51 -3.88 -5.56
CA GLN A 115 -20.76 -4.48 -6.00
C GLN A 115 -21.80 -4.38 -4.87
N PRO A 116 -23.07 -4.05 -5.19
CA PRO A 116 -24.13 -4.03 -4.19
C PRO A 116 -24.25 -5.38 -3.50
N VAL A 117 -24.37 -5.36 -2.17
CA VAL A 117 -24.69 -6.57 -1.40
C VAL A 117 -26.19 -6.82 -1.51
N LEU A 118 -26.57 -7.97 -2.07
CA LEU A 118 -27.96 -8.42 -2.09
C LEU A 118 -28.27 -9.09 -0.75
N ILE A 119 -29.02 -8.41 0.11
CA ILE A 119 -29.50 -8.99 1.37
C ILE A 119 -30.85 -9.68 1.07
N ASN A 120 -30.82 -11.01 1.01
CA ASN A 120 -32.04 -11.81 0.93
C ASN A 120 -32.61 -11.95 2.34
N ASN A 121 -33.68 -11.22 2.64
CA ASN A 121 -34.46 -11.46 3.84
C ASN A 121 -35.34 -12.69 3.59
N SER A 122 -34.94 -13.84 4.12
CA SER A 122 -35.82 -15.00 4.22
C SER A 122 -36.90 -14.69 5.26
N GLU A 123 -38.17 -14.73 4.86
CA GLU A 123 -39.32 -14.73 5.77
C GLU A 123 -39.42 -16.04 6.58
#